data_AF-A0A1X1I0K9-F1
#
_entry.id   AF-A0A1X1I0K9-F1
#
_cell.length_a   1.000
_cell.length_b   1.000
_cell.length_c   1.000
_cell.angle_alpha   90.00
_cell.angle_beta   90.00
_cell.angle_gamma   90.00
#
_symmetry.space_group_name_H-M   'P 1'
#
loop_
_entity.id
_entity.type
_entity.pdbx_description
1 polymer ?
#
loop_
_entity_poly.entity_id
_entity_poly.type
_entity_poly.pdbx_seq_one_letter_code
_entity_poly.pdbx_strand_id
1 'polypeptide(L)'
;MYFIPVITIVIFAIISDLISNLGKKENARAVSLFMLNIFTIGFCLLDKGYPYFGQRFIFYYVGCFTPLMIAYSLYTLYRSIKHYMHFRRTFAIILLINAIFIFSLSLVNMFVVWEIIKNYQKSDIISTYYILIVLGICSTIQLIVGELEKKRIRVLQKQEELDSYEK
;
A
#
# COMPACT_ATOMS: atom_id res chain seq x y z
N MET A 1 -22.85 -13.26 -0.97
CA MET A 1 -21.45 -13.25 -1.47
C MET A 1 -20.91 -11.83 -1.71
N TYR A 2 -21.75 -10.84 -2.03
CA TYR A 2 -21.36 -9.42 -2.24
C TYR A 2 -20.87 -8.66 -0.99
N PHE A 3 -21.08 -9.18 0.21
CA PHE A 3 -20.77 -8.46 1.45
C PHE A 3 -19.27 -8.43 1.81
N ILE A 4 -18.50 -9.43 1.38
CA ILE A 4 -17.07 -9.54 1.74
C ILE A 4 -16.25 -8.32 1.28
N PRO A 5 -16.28 -7.89 0.00
CA PRO A 5 -15.50 -6.73 -0.43
C PRO A 5 -15.93 -5.42 0.24
N VAL A 6 -17.24 -5.22 0.47
CA VAL A 6 -17.75 -4.02 1.15
C VAL A 6 -17.29 -3.98 2.60
N ILE A 7 -17.39 -5.10 3.32
CA ILE A 7 -16.93 -5.21 4.71
C ILE A 7 -15.41 -4.96 4.78
N THR A 8 -14.63 -5.52 3.85
CA THR A 8 -13.18 -5.29 3.80
C THR A 8 -12.86 -3.80 3.60
N ILE A 9 -13.52 -3.12 2.64
CA ILE A 9 -13.32 -1.68 2.41
C ILE A 9 -13.66 -0.86 3.66
N VAL A 10 -14.77 -1.17 4.32
CA VAL A 10 -15.21 -0.48 5.55
C VAL A 10 -14.21 -0.68 6.69
N ILE A 11 -13.76 -1.91 6.93
CA ILE A 11 -12.76 -2.21 7.96
C ILE A 11 -11.45 -1.47 7.67
N PHE A 12 -10.99 -1.46 6.41
CA PHE A 12 -9.78 -0.73 6.02
C PHE A 12 -9.93 0.77 6.18
N ALA A 13 -11.09 1.33 5.84
CA ALA A 13 -11.38 2.75 6.04
C ALA A 13 -11.32 3.12 7.53
N ILE A 14 -11.93 2.30 8.40
CA ILE A 14 -11.92 2.50 9.86
C ILE A 14 -10.50 2.40 10.42
N ILE A 15 -9.73 1.38 10.03
CA ILE A 15 -8.34 1.21 10.49
C ILE A 15 -7.47 2.39 10.04
N SER A 16 -7.60 2.80 8.78
CA SER A 16 -6.87 3.95 8.24
C SER A 16 -7.24 5.25 8.97
N ASP A 17 -8.51 5.45 9.29
CA ASP A 17 -8.97 6.62 10.04
C ASP A 17 -8.46 6.62 11.49
N LEU A 18 -8.53 5.47 12.17
CA LEU A 18 -8.01 5.31 13.54
C LEU A 18 -6.51 5.63 13.62
N ILE A 19 -5.70 5.07 12.71
CA ILE A 19 -4.25 5.32 12.68
C ILE A 19 -3.94 6.77 12.22
N SER A 20 -4.80 7.35 11.37
CA SER A 20 -4.70 8.76 10.97
C SER A 20 -4.95 9.71 12.14
N ASN A 21 -5.94 9.42 12.99
CA ASN A 21 -6.27 10.19 14.20
C ASN A 21 -5.18 10.12 15.27
N LEU A 22 -4.36 9.08 15.29
CA LEU A 22 -3.14 8.98 16.11
C LEU A 22 -1.98 9.88 15.65
N GLY A 23 -2.22 10.81 14.71
CA GLY A 23 -1.20 11.73 14.19
C GLY A 23 -0.19 11.07 13.24
N LYS A 24 -0.31 9.76 12.98
CA LYS A 24 0.61 8.98 12.15
C LYS A 24 0.05 8.74 10.74
N LYS A 25 -0.47 9.80 10.10
CA LYS A 25 -1.19 9.70 8.82
C LYS A 25 -0.44 8.94 7.71
N GLU A 26 0.90 9.02 7.62
CA GLU A 26 1.66 8.23 6.62
C GLU A 26 1.73 6.75 6.97
N ASN A 27 1.89 6.42 8.25
CA ASN A 27 2.05 5.02 8.65
C ASN A 27 0.69 4.32 8.58
N ALA A 28 -0.40 5.05 8.83
CA ALA A 28 -1.76 4.56 8.60
C ALA A 28 -1.90 3.92 7.21
N ARG A 29 -1.41 4.61 6.18
CA ARG A 29 -1.57 4.24 4.77
C ARG A 29 -0.69 3.09 4.33
N ALA A 30 0.57 3.12 4.72
CA ALA A 30 1.47 2.03 4.35
C ALA A 30 1.19 0.78 5.21
N VAL A 31 0.71 0.93 6.46
CA VAL A 31 0.18 -0.18 7.29
C VAL A 31 -1.11 -0.72 6.68
N SER A 32 -2.02 0.13 6.21
CA SER A 32 -3.25 -0.35 5.57
C SER A 32 -2.97 -1.07 4.26
N LEU A 33 -2.03 -0.59 3.42
CA LEU A 33 -1.58 -1.34 2.24
C LEU A 33 -0.96 -2.69 2.62
N PHE A 34 -0.12 -2.72 3.65
CA PHE A 34 0.54 -3.93 4.12
C PHE A 34 -0.48 -4.96 4.65
N MET A 35 -1.41 -4.51 5.49
CA MET A 35 -2.51 -5.32 6.00
C MET A 35 -3.42 -5.82 4.86
N LEU A 36 -3.67 -4.99 3.85
CA LEU A 36 -4.47 -5.37 2.68
C LEU A 36 -3.78 -6.48 1.87
N ASN A 37 -2.46 -6.43 1.73
CA ASN A 37 -1.67 -7.51 1.12
C ASN A 37 -1.76 -8.80 1.93
N ILE A 38 -1.56 -8.75 3.25
CA ILE A 38 -1.67 -9.94 4.12
C ILE A 38 -3.06 -10.56 4.04
N PHE A 39 -4.10 -9.72 4.14
CA PHE A 39 -5.48 -10.18 4.05
C PHE A 39 -5.77 -10.83 2.69
N THR A 40 -5.24 -10.25 1.60
CA THR A 40 -5.42 -10.79 0.24
C THR A 40 -4.73 -12.15 0.07
N ILE A 41 -3.53 -12.33 0.63
CA ILE A 41 -2.83 -13.62 0.64
C ILE A 41 -3.63 -14.63 1.47
N GLY A 42 -4.08 -14.26 2.67
CA GLY A 42 -4.90 -15.11 3.54
C GLY A 42 -6.21 -15.53 2.88
N PHE A 43 -6.91 -14.60 2.23
CA PHE A 43 -8.13 -14.88 1.48
C PHE A 43 -7.87 -15.85 0.32
N CYS A 44 -6.75 -15.72 -0.37
CA CYS A 44 -6.37 -16.64 -1.44
C CYS A 44 -6.07 -18.06 -0.94
N LEU A 45 -5.40 -18.18 0.22
CA LEU A 45 -5.14 -19.48 0.86
C LEU A 45 -6.42 -20.17 1.33
N LEU A 46 -7.40 -19.40 1.85
CA LEU A 46 -8.70 -19.93 2.25
C LEU A 46 -9.52 -20.40 1.04
N ASP A 47 -9.45 -19.69 -0.10
CA ASP A 47 -10.18 -20.04 -1.31
C ASP A 47 -9.70 -21.39 -1.90
N LYS A 48 -8.44 -21.79 -1.67
CA LYS A 48 -7.87 -23.12 -2.07
C LYS A 48 -8.66 -24.32 -1.54
N GLY A 49 -9.37 -24.15 -0.42
CA GLY A 49 -10.13 -25.22 0.22
C GLY A 49 -11.57 -25.40 -0.28
N TYR A 50 -12.07 -24.57 -1.22
CA TYR A 50 -13.47 -24.59 -1.65
C TYR A 50 -13.66 -25.10 -3.09
N PRO A 51 -14.82 -25.70 -3.42
CA PRO A 51 -15.09 -26.33 -4.73
C PRO A 51 -15.19 -25.36 -5.94
N TYR A 52 -14.88 -24.07 -5.76
CA TYR A 52 -14.84 -23.04 -6.81
C TYR A 52 -13.57 -22.19 -6.68
N PHE A 53 -12.43 -22.88 -6.57
CA PHE A 53 -11.12 -22.25 -6.35
C PHE A 53 -10.81 -21.20 -7.42
N GLY A 54 -10.54 -19.97 -6.96
CA GLY A 54 -10.10 -18.85 -7.79
C GLY A 54 -11.21 -17.87 -8.12
N GLN A 55 -12.49 -18.29 -8.16
CA GLN A 55 -13.56 -17.37 -8.59
C GLN A 55 -13.89 -16.32 -7.52
N ARG A 56 -13.88 -16.70 -6.24
CA ARG A 56 -14.09 -15.74 -5.14
C ARG A 56 -12.88 -14.83 -5.00
N PHE A 57 -11.69 -15.41 -5.10
CA PHE A 57 -10.44 -14.66 -5.11
C PHE A 57 -10.41 -13.63 -6.25
N ILE A 58 -10.68 -14.02 -7.50
CA ILE A 58 -10.71 -13.11 -8.65
C ILE A 58 -11.70 -11.98 -8.41
N PHE A 59 -12.92 -12.28 -7.94
CA PHE A 59 -13.92 -11.23 -7.69
C PHE A 59 -13.45 -10.21 -6.64
N TYR A 60 -12.87 -10.68 -5.53
CA TYR A 60 -12.28 -9.80 -4.51
C TYR A 60 -11.06 -9.04 -5.04
N TYR A 61 -10.20 -9.71 -5.80
CA TYR A 61 -8.95 -9.17 -6.32
C TYR A 61 -9.19 -8.05 -7.33
N VAL A 62 -10.12 -8.26 -8.24
CA VAL A 62 -10.54 -7.28 -9.26
C VAL A 62 -11.39 -6.17 -8.64
N GLY A 63 -12.38 -6.54 -7.81
CA GLY A 63 -13.37 -5.58 -7.30
C GLY A 63 -12.91 -4.73 -6.13
N CYS A 64 -11.92 -5.18 -5.35
CA CYS A 64 -11.51 -4.53 -4.11
C CYS A 64 -10.01 -4.24 -4.07
N PHE A 65 -9.19 -5.29 -4.20
CA PHE A 65 -7.74 -5.15 -4.02
C PHE A 65 -7.11 -4.21 -5.05
N THR A 66 -7.41 -4.42 -6.34
CA THR A 66 -6.76 -3.69 -7.44
C THR A 66 -7.12 -2.19 -7.45
N PRO A 67 -8.40 -1.77 -7.30
CA PRO A 67 -8.76 -0.36 -7.19
C PRO A 67 -8.13 0.32 -5.97
N LEU A 68 -8.14 -0.34 -4.80
CA LEU A 68 -7.50 0.19 -3.59
C LEU A 68 -5.99 0.37 -3.81
N MET A 69 -5.32 -0.61 -4.41
CA MET A 69 -3.88 -0.55 -4.63
C MET A 69 -3.48 0.60 -5.57
N ILE A 70 -4.25 0.84 -6.64
CA ILE A 70 -4.08 2.00 -7.53
C ILE A 70 -4.28 3.31 -6.77
N ALA A 71 -5.35 3.43 -5.98
CA ALA A 71 -5.62 4.64 -5.20
C ALA A 71 -4.48 4.94 -4.21
N TYR A 72 -4.00 3.92 -3.49
CA TYR A 72 -2.89 4.08 -2.56
C TYR A 72 -1.56 4.38 -3.25
N SER A 73 -1.28 3.76 -4.41
CA SER A 73 -0.02 3.97 -5.13
C SER A 73 0.06 5.38 -5.71
N LEU A 74 -1.02 5.87 -6.34
CA LEU A 74 -1.14 7.26 -6.81
C LEU A 74 -0.94 8.27 -5.70
N TYR A 75 -1.61 8.05 -4.56
CA TYR A 75 -1.48 8.94 -3.41
C TYR A 75 -0.03 8.97 -2.89
N THR A 76 0.59 7.79 -2.74
CA THR A 76 1.96 7.66 -2.23
C THR A 76 2.97 8.32 -3.15
N LEU A 77 2.78 8.20 -4.47
CA LEU A 77 3.59 8.86 -5.49
C LEU A 77 3.45 10.38 -5.42
N TYR A 78 2.21 10.90 -5.46
CA TYR A 78 1.93 12.35 -5.38
C TYR A 78 2.61 12.99 -4.16
N ARG A 79 2.48 12.34 -3.00
CA ARG A 79 3.09 12.83 -1.77
C ARG A 79 4.62 12.75 -1.79
N SER A 80 5.19 11.65 -2.27
CA SER A 80 6.65 11.49 -2.34
C SER A 80 7.28 12.54 -3.26
N ILE A 81 6.60 12.90 -4.35
CA ILE A 81 7.02 14.01 -5.23
C ILE A 81 6.97 15.35 -4.47
N LYS A 82 5.86 15.65 -3.79
CA LYS A 82 5.72 16.91 -3.02
C LYS A 82 6.78 17.00 -1.90
N HIS A 83 7.05 15.88 -1.23
CA HIS A 83 8.05 15.80 -0.17
C HIS A 83 9.47 15.98 -0.71
N TYR A 84 9.80 15.35 -1.85
CA TYR A 84 11.07 15.55 -2.54
C TYR A 84 11.28 17.01 -2.98
N MET A 85 10.23 17.70 -3.44
CA MET A 85 10.31 19.12 -3.79
C MET A 85 10.61 20.02 -2.59
N HIS A 86 10.13 19.66 -1.39
CA HIS A 86 10.29 20.49 -0.19
C HIS A 86 11.58 20.15 0.58
N PHE A 87 11.96 18.87 0.65
CA PHE A 87 13.17 18.39 1.32
C PHE A 87 13.99 17.53 0.35
N ARG A 88 14.96 18.16 -0.34
CA ARG A 88 15.85 17.49 -1.29
C ARG A 88 16.96 16.71 -0.56
N ARG A 89 16.59 15.64 0.13
CA ARG A 89 17.48 14.79 0.95
C ARG A 89 17.47 13.33 0.47
N THR A 90 18.51 12.58 0.85
CA THR A 90 18.72 11.18 0.45
C THR A 90 17.54 10.27 0.82
N PHE A 91 16.91 10.47 1.98
CA PHE A 91 15.73 9.71 2.40
C PHE A 91 14.50 9.97 1.52
N ALA A 92 14.24 11.24 1.17
CA ALA A 92 13.15 11.60 0.28
C ALA A 92 13.32 11.01 -1.14
N ILE A 93 14.57 10.90 -1.62
CA ILE A 93 14.89 10.22 -2.89
C ILE A 93 14.57 8.73 -2.82
N ILE A 94 14.97 8.05 -1.74
CA ILE A 94 14.69 6.62 -1.53
C ILE A 94 13.17 6.37 -1.48
N LEU A 95 12.43 7.21 -0.76
CA LEU A 95 10.96 7.15 -0.69
C LEU A 95 10.29 7.40 -2.03
N LEU A 96 10.82 8.32 -2.84
CA LEU A 96 10.33 8.59 -4.18
C LEU A 96 10.57 7.41 -5.12
N ILE A 97 11.77 6.84 -5.13
CA ILE A 97 12.10 5.67 -5.96
C ILE A 97 11.19 4.49 -5.58
N ASN A 98 11.01 4.21 -4.29
CA ASN A 98 10.14 3.12 -3.85
C ASN A 98 8.66 3.40 -4.18
N ALA A 99 8.21 4.66 -4.08
CA ALA A 99 6.86 5.05 -4.50
C ALA A 99 6.62 4.88 -6.00
N ILE A 100 7.60 5.23 -6.84
CA ILE A 100 7.56 4.98 -8.29
C ILE A 100 7.51 3.47 -8.56
N PHE A 101 8.32 2.69 -7.85
CA PHE A 101 8.31 1.23 -8.01
C PHE A 101 6.96 0.62 -7.64
N ILE A 102 6.35 1.02 -6.52
CA ILE A 102 5.01 0.59 -6.11
C ILE A 102 3.96 0.98 -7.16
N PHE A 103 4.05 2.20 -7.71
CA PHE A 103 3.15 2.66 -8.75
C PHE A 103 3.28 1.85 -10.06
N SER A 104 4.51 1.60 -10.51
CA SER A 104 4.76 0.75 -11.66
C SER A 104 4.21 -0.67 -11.45
N LEU A 105 4.42 -1.23 -10.26
CA LEU A 105 3.92 -2.56 -9.91
C LEU A 105 2.37 -2.59 -9.85
N SER A 106 1.75 -1.49 -9.45
CA SER A 106 0.29 -1.29 -9.52
C SER A 106 -0.24 -1.29 -10.95
N LEU A 107 0.49 -0.71 -11.90
CA LEU A 107 0.12 -0.72 -13.32
C LEU A 107 0.26 -2.12 -13.91
N VAL A 108 1.36 -2.81 -13.61
CA VAL A 108 1.56 -4.22 -14.00
C VAL A 108 0.42 -5.08 -13.44
N ASN A 109 0.03 -4.85 -12.19
CA ASN A 109 -1.08 -5.59 -11.60
C ASN A 109 -2.42 -5.33 -12.30
N MET A 110 -2.67 -4.10 -12.73
CA MET A 110 -3.86 -3.75 -13.50
C MET A 110 -3.90 -4.49 -14.84
N PHE A 111 -2.74 -4.63 -15.50
CA PHE A 111 -2.60 -5.38 -16.75
C PHE A 111 -2.86 -6.88 -16.54
N VAL A 112 -2.34 -7.47 -15.46
CA VAL A 112 -2.61 -8.88 -15.10
C VAL A 112 -4.10 -9.09 -14.85
N VAL A 113 -4.77 -8.16 -14.14
CA VAL A 113 -6.23 -8.23 -13.96
C VAL A 113 -6.98 -8.14 -15.27
N TRP A 114 -6.56 -7.27 -16.18
CA TRP A 114 -7.17 -7.15 -17.51
C TRP A 114 -7.05 -8.46 -18.31
N GLU A 115 -5.88 -9.10 -18.30
CA GLU A 115 -5.66 -10.42 -18.91
C GLU A 115 -6.54 -11.50 -18.28
N ILE A 116 -6.65 -11.54 -16.94
CA ILE A 116 -7.52 -12.48 -16.22
C ILE A 116 -8.98 -12.32 -16.66
N ILE A 117 -9.47 -11.09 -16.80
CA ILE A 117 -10.86 -10.83 -17.22
C ILE A 117 -11.09 -11.27 -18.67
N LYS A 118 -10.12 -10.99 -19.57
CA LYS A 118 -10.26 -11.25 -21.00
C LYS A 118 -10.11 -12.73 -21.36
N ASN A 119 -9.15 -13.42 -20.74
CA ASN A 119 -8.73 -14.77 -21.13
C ASN A 119 -9.11 -15.86 -20.11
N TYR A 120 -9.68 -15.48 -18.95
CA TYR A 120 -10.10 -16.38 -17.86
C TYR A 120 -9.08 -17.48 -17.53
N GLN A 121 -7.78 -17.15 -17.61
CA GLN A 121 -6.71 -18.12 -17.46
C GLN A 121 -6.25 -18.28 -16.01
N LYS A 122 -6.20 -19.53 -15.55
CA LYS A 122 -5.73 -19.91 -14.21
C LYS A 122 -4.23 -19.65 -13.98
N SER A 123 -3.42 -19.58 -15.05
CA SER A 123 -1.97 -19.35 -14.96
C SER A 123 -1.59 -17.99 -14.36
N ASP A 124 -2.45 -16.98 -14.56
CA ASP A 124 -2.20 -15.60 -14.12
C ASP A 124 -2.35 -15.41 -12.61
N ILE A 125 -2.95 -16.40 -11.93
CA ILE A 125 -3.06 -16.42 -10.46
C ILE A 125 -1.67 -16.55 -9.83
N ILE A 126 -0.74 -17.31 -10.42
CA ILE A 126 0.62 -17.47 -9.89
C ILE A 126 1.40 -16.15 -10.02
N SER A 127 1.27 -15.46 -11.17
CA SER A 127 1.86 -14.13 -11.39
C SER A 127 1.35 -13.12 -10.36
N THR A 128 0.05 -13.16 -10.08
CA THR A 128 -0.60 -12.35 -9.05
C THR A 128 0.04 -12.55 -7.66
N TYR A 129 0.39 -13.78 -7.27
CA TYR A 129 1.06 -14.05 -5.99
C TYR A 129 2.44 -13.40 -5.91
N TYR A 130 3.22 -13.45 -6.99
CA TYR A 130 4.55 -12.83 -7.01
C TYR A 130 4.45 -11.32 -6.83
N ILE A 131 3.50 -10.68 -7.53
CA ILE A 131 3.20 -9.26 -7.41
C ILE A 131 2.82 -8.89 -5.97
N LEU A 132 1.97 -9.69 -5.32
CA LEU A 132 1.56 -9.48 -3.92
C LEU A 132 2.73 -9.52 -2.94
N ILE A 133 3.65 -10.48 -3.08
CA ILE A 133 4.83 -10.62 -2.22
C ILE A 133 5.74 -9.40 -2.39
N VAL A 134 6.03 -9.01 -3.63
CA VAL A 134 6.88 -7.85 -3.93
C VAL A 134 6.25 -6.56 -3.38
N LEU A 135 4.93 -6.38 -3.53
CA LEU A 135 4.19 -5.25 -2.94
C LEU A 135 4.28 -5.23 -1.42
N GLY A 136 4.19 -6.39 -0.76
CA GLY A 136 4.36 -6.53 0.68
C GLY A 136 5.73 -6.04 1.15
N ILE A 137 6.79 -6.43 0.43
CA ILE A 137 8.16 -5.99 0.73
C ILE A 137 8.29 -4.47 0.53
N CYS A 138 7.84 -3.95 -0.62
CA CYS A 138 7.95 -2.52 -0.93
C CYS A 138 7.16 -1.64 0.06
N SER A 139 5.97 -2.07 0.47
CA SER A 139 5.18 -1.35 1.48
C SER A 139 5.87 -1.36 2.86
N THR A 140 6.54 -2.45 3.23
CA THR A 140 7.35 -2.53 4.46
C THR A 140 8.55 -1.57 4.42
N ILE A 141 9.25 -1.49 3.28
CA ILE A 141 10.36 -0.54 3.09
C ILE A 141 9.84 0.89 3.22
N GLN A 142 8.70 1.22 2.59
CA GLN A 142 8.09 2.55 2.68
C GLN A 142 7.76 2.92 4.14
N LEU A 143 7.30 1.94 4.95
CA LEU A 143 7.03 2.14 6.37
C LEU A 143 8.29 2.43 7.18
N ILE A 144 9.32 1.59 7.04
CA ILE A 144 10.55 1.71 7.82
C ILE A 144 11.25 3.04 7.51
N VAL A 145 11.40 3.35 6.22
CA VAL A 145 12.07 4.59 5.78
C VAL A 145 11.25 5.82 6.19
N GLY A 146 9.92 5.78 6.06
CA GLY A 146 9.04 6.88 6.46
C GLY A 146 9.07 7.16 7.97
N GLU A 147 9.11 6.14 8.83
CA GLU A 147 9.25 6.31 10.28
C GLU A 147 10.62 6.90 10.67
N LEU A 148 11.70 6.44 10.02
CA LEU A 148 13.05 6.96 10.26
C LEU A 148 13.15 8.44 9.89
N GLU A 149 12.58 8.84 8.75
CA GLU A 149 12.59 10.23 8.31
C GLU A 149 11.81 11.14 9.27
N LYS A 150 10.63 10.71 9.73
CA LYS A 150 9.85 11.46 10.73
C LYS A 150 10.57 11.63 12.05
N LYS A 151 11.26 10.60 12.54
CA LYS A 151 12.04 10.71 13.77
C LYS A 151 13.11 11.79 13.62
N ARG A 152 13.79 11.84 12.46
CA ARG A 152 14.77 12.91 12.17
C ARG A 152 14.13 14.29 12.09
N ILE A 153 13.02 14.46 11.37
CA ILE A 153 12.33 15.76 11.27
C ILE A 153 11.91 16.28 12.65
N ARG A 154 11.36 15.42 13.52
CA ARG A 154 11.00 15.81 14.89
C ARG A 154 12.20 16.23 15.74
N VAL A 155 13.36 15.58 15.56
CA VAL A 155 14.59 15.97 16.27
C VAL A 155 15.05 17.35 15.78
N LEU A 156 15.05 17.59 14.46
CA LEU A 156 15.43 18.88 13.89
C LEU A 156 14.49 20.01 14.33
N GLN A 157 13.17 19.78 14.33
CA GLN A 157 12.19 20.76 14.80
C GLN A 157 12.36 21.11 16.28
N LYS A 158 12.63 20.11 17.14
CA LYS A 158 12.92 20.37 18.55
C LYS A 158 14.20 21.17 18.75
N GLN A 159 15.21 20.94 17.91
CA GLN A 159 16.46 21.68 17.94
C GLN A 159 16.26 23.15 17.55
N GLU A 160 15.49 23.42 16.49
CA GLU A 160 15.13 24.78 16.06
C GLU A 160 14.26 25.51 17.08
N GLU A 161 13.33 24.82 17.75
CA GLU A 161 12.56 25.39 18.85
C GLU A 161 13.46 25.75 20.04
N LEU A 162 14.36 24.87 20.46
CA LEU A 162 15.31 25.14 21.56
C LEU A 162 16.25 26.32 21.24
N ASP A 163 16.82 26.36 20.03
CA ASP A 163 17.68 27.46 19.58
C ASP A 163 16.92 28.80 19.46
N SER A 164 15.59 28.75 19.30
CA SER A 164 14.73 29.95 19.30
C SER A 164 14.39 30.46 20.70
N TYR A 165 14.50 29.64 21.76
CA TYR A 165 14.25 30.06 23.15
C TYR A 165 15.52 30.58 23.85
N GLU A 166 16.72 30.28 23.33
CA GLU A 166 18.01 30.78 23.84
C GLU A 166 18.44 32.14 23.24
N LYS A 167 17.63 32.73 22.35
CA LYS A 167 17.82 34.09 21.78
C LYS A 167 16.87 35.10 22.39
#